data_AF-A0A969TZ77-F1
#
_entry.id   AF-A0A969TZ77-F1
#
_cell.length_a   1.000
_cell.length_b   1.000
_cell.length_c   1.000
_cell.angle_alpha   90.00
_cell.angle_beta   90.00
_cell.angle_gamma   90.00
#
_symmetry.space_group_name_H-M   'P 1'
#
loop_
_entity.id
_entity.type
_entity.pdbx_description
1 polymer ?
#
loop_
_entity_poly.entity_id
_entity_poly.type
_entity_poly.pdbx_seq_one_letter_code
_entity_poly.pdbx_strand_id
1 'polypeptide(L)'
;MARILDIAKRVHDHTWKLDPIVRSLIDTDFYKLLMLQMIWKMHPHVDATFSLINRKTSVHLADEIDIGELRAQLDHARTLTLSKKERIWLAGNSFYGRRQIFEPEFLDWFANFRLPDYELSSRNGQFELHFHGRWCETTMWEIPALAIIN
;
A
#
# COMPACT_ATOMS: atom_id res chain seq x y z
N MET A 1 -3.94 23.94 -12.41
CA MET A 1 -4.57 23.17 -13.51
C MET A 1 -4.52 21.70 -13.13
N ALA A 2 -5.66 21.08 -12.83
CA ALA A 2 -5.70 19.63 -12.68
C ALA A 2 -5.36 19.02 -14.04
N ARG A 3 -4.30 18.19 -14.12
CA ARG A 3 -4.05 17.38 -15.31
C ARG A 3 -5.23 16.42 -15.42
N ILE A 4 -6.06 16.59 -16.43
CA ILE A 4 -7.07 15.60 -16.79
C ILE A 4 -6.32 14.30 -17.09
N LEU A 5 -6.73 13.22 -16.44
CA LEU A 5 -6.17 11.88 -16.64
C LEU A 5 -6.53 11.44 -18.06
N ASP A 6 -5.54 11.40 -18.96
CA ASP A 6 -5.75 10.92 -20.33
C ASP A 6 -5.60 9.39 -20.36
N ILE A 7 -6.72 8.71 -20.13
CA ILE A 7 -6.79 7.23 -20.09
C ILE A 7 -6.48 6.66 -21.47
N ALA A 8 -7.01 7.27 -22.54
CA ALA A 8 -6.82 6.79 -23.91
C ALA A 8 -5.34 6.79 -24.31
N LYS A 9 -4.62 7.87 -23.97
CA LYS A 9 -3.18 7.94 -24.22
C LYS A 9 -2.39 6.93 -23.40
N ARG A 10 -2.74 6.69 -22.13
CA ARG A 10 -2.06 5.72 -21.27
C ARG A 10 -2.23 4.28 -21.75
N VAL A 11 -3.41 3.93 -22.23
CA VAL A 11 -3.69 2.59 -22.78
C VAL A 11 -2.99 2.37 -24.12
N HIS A 12 -2.86 3.42 -24.95
CA HIS A 12 -2.27 3.32 -26.28
C HIS A 12 -0.73 3.49 -26.28
N ASP A 13 -0.14 4.22 -25.33
CA ASP A 13 1.33 4.36 -25.21
C ASP A 13 1.96 3.08 -24.62
N HIS A 14 2.22 2.10 -25.48
CA HIS A 14 2.95 0.87 -25.13
C HIS A 14 4.44 1.09 -24.75
N THR A 15 4.89 2.34 -24.71
CA THR A 15 6.25 2.74 -24.29
C THR A 15 6.44 2.70 -22.77
N TRP A 16 5.36 2.64 -21.98
CA TRP A 16 5.42 2.56 -20.52
C TRP A 16 5.42 1.09 -20.07
N LYS A 17 6.44 0.68 -19.31
CA LYS A 17 6.51 -0.69 -18.73
C LYS A 17 5.43 -0.95 -17.66
N LEU A 18 4.97 0.09 -16.96
CA LEU A 18 3.94 0.06 -15.91
C LEU A 18 3.46 1.51 -15.63
N ASP A 19 2.15 1.77 -15.55
CA ASP A 19 1.61 2.99 -14.94
C ASP A 19 1.22 2.68 -13.48
N PRO A 20 1.99 3.14 -12.48
CA PRO A 20 1.79 2.74 -11.10
C PRO A 20 0.53 3.37 -10.51
N ILE A 21 -0.32 2.50 -9.93
CA ILE A 21 -1.54 2.90 -9.22
C ILE A 21 -1.15 3.59 -7.90
N VAL A 22 -0.38 2.89 -7.08
CA VAL A 22 0.15 3.41 -5.81
C VAL A 22 1.44 4.16 -6.09
N ARG A 23 1.49 5.46 -5.76
CA ARG A 23 2.60 6.35 -6.15
C ARG A 23 3.56 6.69 -5.01
N SER A 24 3.13 6.46 -3.78
CA SER A 24 3.89 6.77 -2.57
C SER A 24 3.55 5.78 -1.48
N LEU A 25 4.51 5.53 -0.57
CA LEU A 25 4.28 4.75 0.64
C LEU A 25 3.23 5.39 1.56
N ILE A 26 3.04 6.71 1.48
CA ILE A 26 2.03 7.44 2.25
C ILE A 26 0.79 7.78 1.42
N ASP A 27 0.62 7.18 0.23
CA ASP A 27 -0.63 7.17 -0.53
C ASP A 27 -1.62 6.19 0.13
N THR A 28 -2.01 6.52 1.35
CA THR A 28 -2.80 5.69 2.27
C THR A 28 -3.63 6.58 3.17
N ASP A 29 -4.62 6.01 3.83
CA ASP A 29 -5.38 6.72 4.86
C ASP A 29 -4.53 7.08 6.06
N PHE A 30 -4.71 8.30 6.57
CA PHE A 30 -3.90 8.83 7.67
C PHE A 30 -3.95 7.98 8.96
N TYR A 31 -5.10 7.35 9.24
CA TYR A 31 -5.25 6.50 10.43
C TYR A 31 -4.28 5.32 10.42
N LYS A 32 -3.87 4.82 9.24
CA LYS A 32 -2.90 3.74 9.11
C LYS A 32 -1.54 4.13 9.67
N LEU A 33 -1.11 5.37 9.47
CA LEU A 33 0.16 5.85 10.01
C LEU A 33 0.10 5.97 11.54
N LEU A 34 -1.03 6.43 12.09
CA LEU A 34 -1.25 6.50 13.53
C LEU A 34 -1.27 5.10 14.17
N MET A 35 -2.02 4.17 13.57
CA MET A 35 -2.05 2.78 14.00
C MET A 35 -0.67 2.14 13.90
N LEU A 36 0.04 2.37 12.79
CA LEU A 36 1.36 1.81 12.55
C LEU A 36 2.36 2.21 13.62
N GLN A 37 2.44 3.49 13.99
CA GLN A 37 3.33 3.92 15.07
C GLN A 37 2.97 3.26 16.40
N MET A 38 1.67 3.13 16.72
CA MET A 38 1.21 2.47 17.93
C MET A 38 1.57 0.98 17.93
N ILE A 39 1.36 0.26 16.81
CA ILE A 39 1.74 -1.14 16.65
C ILE A 39 3.25 -1.31 16.76
N TRP A 40 4.02 -0.48 16.06
CA TRP A 40 5.48 -0.48 16.09
C TRP A 40 6.04 -0.30 17.50
N LYS A 41 5.41 0.58 18.31
CA LYS A 41 5.86 0.87 19.67
C LYS A 41 5.41 -0.18 20.70
N MET A 42 4.15 -0.59 20.63
CA MET A 42 3.51 -1.40 21.69
C MET A 42 3.51 -2.89 21.37
N HIS A 43 3.53 -3.26 20.09
CA HIS A 43 3.37 -4.63 19.61
C HIS A 43 4.40 -5.00 18.51
N PRO A 44 5.71 -4.67 18.65
CA PRO A 44 6.70 -4.83 17.59
C PRO A 44 6.94 -6.29 17.15
N HIS A 45 6.54 -7.25 17.98
CA HIS A 45 6.79 -8.68 17.77
C HIS A 45 5.51 -9.50 17.57
N VAL A 46 4.36 -8.84 17.44
CA VAL A 46 3.10 -9.52 17.14
C VAL A 46 3.06 -9.80 15.65
N ASP A 47 2.73 -11.04 15.27
CA ASP A 47 2.48 -11.41 13.89
C ASP A 47 0.99 -11.24 13.56
N ALA A 48 0.70 -10.74 12.35
CA ALA A 48 -0.67 -10.59 11.87
C ALA A 48 -0.71 -10.87 10.36
N THR A 49 -1.66 -11.69 9.94
CA THR A 49 -1.90 -11.96 8.52
C THR A 49 -3.09 -11.14 8.03
N PHE A 50 -2.89 -10.37 6.96
CA PHE A 50 -3.98 -9.71 6.23
C PHE A 50 -4.35 -10.55 5.02
N SER A 51 -5.65 -10.66 4.73
CA SER A 51 -6.15 -11.42 3.58
C SER A 51 -7.19 -10.59 2.84
N LEU A 52 -7.05 -10.51 1.52
CA LEU A 52 -8.08 -9.91 0.67
C LEU A 52 -9.26 -10.88 0.57
N ILE A 53 -10.47 -10.37 0.78
CA ILE A 53 -11.70 -11.15 0.62
C ILE A 53 -12.68 -10.33 -0.23
N ASN A 54 -12.98 -10.83 -1.43
CA ASN A 54 -14.12 -10.34 -2.19
C ASN A 54 -15.41 -10.88 -1.57
N ARG A 55 -16.21 -9.98 -0.99
CA ARG A 55 -17.49 -10.34 -0.35
C ARG A 55 -18.64 -10.53 -1.34
N LYS A 56 -18.46 -10.14 -2.60
CA LYS A 56 -19.46 -10.27 -3.68
C LYS A 56 -19.04 -11.38 -4.63
N THR A 57 -19.40 -12.61 -4.26
CA THR A 57 -19.01 -13.83 -4.98
C THR A 57 -19.56 -13.92 -6.41
N SER A 58 -20.59 -13.15 -6.76
CA SER A 58 -21.12 -13.09 -8.13
C SER A 58 -20.22 -12.30 -9.10
N VAL A 59 -19.22 -11.56 -8.59
CA VAL A 59 -18.22 -10.87 -9.39
C VAL A 59 -16.92 -11.66 -9.30
N HIS A 60 -16.40 -12.10 -10.44
CA HIS A 60 -15.18 -12.89 -10.52
C HIS A 60 -13.99 -11.98 -10.83
N LEU A 61 -13.30 -11.49 -9.79
CA LEU A 61 -12.19 -10.55 -9.96
C LEU A 61 -11.06 -11.11 -10.82
N ALA A 62 -10.82 -12.42 -10.78
CA ALA A 62 -9.78 -13.04 -11.60
C ALA A 62 -10.14 -13.15 -13.09
N ASP A 63 -11.40 -12.91 -13.45
CA ASP A 63 -11.84 -12.83 -14.84
C ASP A 63 -11.75 -11.38 -15.37
N GLU A 64 -11.72 -10.39 -14.47
CA GLU A 64 -11.69 -8.95 -14.81
C GLU A 64 -10.28 -8.35 -14.77
N ILE A 65 -9.40 -8.85 -13.91
CA ILE A 65 -8.05 -8.32 -13.70
C ILE A 65 -7.03 -9.39 -14.09
N ASP A 66 -6.08 -9.02 -14.96
CA ASP A 66 -4.96 -9.92 -15.27
C ASP A 66 -4.06 -10.12 -14.04
N ILE A 67 -3.79 -11.38 -13.69
CA ILE A 67 -3.00 -11.72 -12.51
C ILE A 67 -1.54 -11.25 -12.63
N GLY A 68 -1.01 -11.15 -13.84
CA GLY A 68 0.33 -10.63 -14.12
C GLY A 68 0.41 -9.13 -13.91
N GLU A 69 -0.61 -8.38 -14.34
CA GLU A 69 -0.73 -6.94 -14.08
C GLU A 69 -0.90 -6.64 -12.59
N LEU A 70 -1.76 -7.40 -11.90
CA LEU A 70 -1.92 -7.32 -10.45
C LEU A 70 -0.58 -7.54 -9.73
N ARG A 71 0.15 -8.58 -10.12
CA ARG A 71 1.48 -8.88 -9.59
C ARG A 71 2.46 -7.73 -9.83
N ALA A 72 2.47 -7.16 -11.04
CA ALA A 72 3.35 -6.03 -11.38
C ALA A 72 3.07 -4.78 -10.53
N GLN A 73 1.81 -4.49 -10.22
CA GLN A 73 1.42 -3.38 -9.35
C GLN A 73 1.81 -3.63 -7.88
N LEU A 74 1.57 -4.84 -7.36
CA LEU A 74 1.97 -5.23 -6.01
C LEU A 74 3.49 -5.18 -5.86
N ASP A 75 4.23 -5.70 -6.84
CA ASP A 75 5.70 -5.66 -6.86
C ASP A 75 6.22 -4.22 -6.90
N HIS A 76 5.60 -3.36 -7.71
CA HIS A 76 5.93 -1.93 -7.71
C HIS A 76 5.71 -1.29 -6.33
N ALA A 77 4.57 -1.54 -5.69
CA ALA A 77 4.26 -0.97 -4.38
C ALA A 77 5.32 -1.32 -3.34
N ARG A 78 5.88 -2.55 -3.39
CA ARG A 78 6.97 -2.97 -2.52
C ARG A 78 8.29 -2.23 -2.74
N THR A 79 8.51 -1.63 -3.91
CA THR A 79 9.71 -0.82 -4.18
C THR A 79 9.67 0.56 -3.51
N LEU A 80 8.49 1.00 -3.05
CA LEU A 80 8.29 2.35 -2.53
C LEU A 80 8.93 2.54 -1.14
N THR A 81 9.69 3.63 -0.99
CA THR A 81 10.22 4.17 0.27
C THR A 81 9.52 5.45 0.62
N LEU A 82 9.49 5.77 1.91
CA LEU A 82 9.25 7.13 2.33
C LEU A 82 10.33 8.05 1.75
N SER A 83 9.93 9.00 0.92
CA SER A 83 10.85 9.98 0.35
C SER A 83 11.29 11.00 1.41
N LYS A 84 12.40 11.69 1.14
CA LYS A 84 12.89 12.79 2.01
C LYS A 84 11.83 13.88 2.23
N LYS A 85 11.05 14.22 1.19
CA LYS A 85 10.01 15.25 1.28
C LYS A 85 8.86 14.81 2.17
N GLU A 86 8.43 13.57 2.03
CA GLU A 86 7.34 12.99 2.83
C GLU A 86 7.76 12.82 4.29
N ARG A 87 9.00 12.40 4.54
CA ARG A 87 9.56 12.36 5.89
C ARG A 87 9.55 13.73 6.56
N ILE A 88 10.00 14.77 5.86
CA ILE A 88 9.98 16.15 6.39
C ILE A 88 8.54 16.60 6.65
N TRP A 89 7.60 16.26 5.76
CA TRP A 89 6.19 16.57 5.92
C TRP A 89 5.59 15.87 7.16
N LEU A 90 5.87 14.59 7.37
CA LEU A 90 5.42 13.87 8.58
C LEU A 90 6.02 14.43 9.87
N ALA A 91 7.30 14.81 9.85
CA ALA A 91 7.99 15.37 11.02
C ALA A 91 7.53 16.80 11.37
N GLY A 92 7.27 17.62 10.37
CA GLY A 92 7.04 19.07 10.52
C GLY A 92 5.58 19.46 10.73
N ASN A 93 4.63 18.62 10.33
CA ASN A 93 3.23 19.00 10.39
C ASN A 93 2.64 18.91 11.80
N SER A 94 1.78 19.90 12.09
CA SER A 94 0.91 19.85 13.25
C SER A 94 -0.37 19.12 12.84
N PHE A 95 -0.66 18.00 13.47
CA PHE A 95 -1.88 17.24 13.25
C PHE A 95 -2.74 17.32 14.50
N TYR A 96 -4.04 17.60 14.34
CA TYR A 96 -4.99 17.70 15.46
C TYR A 96 -4.51 18.62 16.60
N GLY A 97 -3.85 19.73 16.27
CA GLY A 97 -3.32 20.70 17.24
C GLY A 97 -2.08 20.25 18.02
N ARG A 98 -1.56 19.03 17.76
CA ARG A 98 -0.29 18.54 18.33
C ARG A 98 0.82 18.66 17.30
N ARG A 99 1.95 19.24 17.72
CA ARG A 99 3.19 19.21 16.95
C ARG A 99 3.87 17.85 17.15
N GLN A 100 4.52 17.34 16.10
CA GLN A 100 5.37 16.15 16.17
C GLN A 100 4.64 14.91 16.73
N ILE A 101 3.50 14.57 16.12
CA ILE A 101 2.74 13.36 16.51
C ILE A 101 3.48 12.05 16.16
N PHE A 102 4.47 12.12 15.27
CA PHE A 102 5.31 10.99 14.90
C PHE A 102 6.66 11.10 15.61
N GLU A 103 7.04 10.05 16.31
CA GLU A 103 8.30 9.96 17.03
C GLU A 103 9.47 9.94 16.04
N PRO A 104 10.58 10.66 16.30
CA PRO A 104 11.75 10.65 15.40
C PRO A 104 12.26 9.24 15.09
N GLU A 105 12.31 8.36 16.08
CA GLU A 105 12.75 6.97 15.96
C GLU A 105 11.79 6.15 15.07
N PHE A 106 10.49 6.42 15.18
CA PHE A 106 9.50 5.83 14.29
C PHE A 106 9.71 6.29 12.84
N LEU A 107 9.97 7.58 12.61
CA LEU A 107 10.25 8.10 11.27
C LEU A 107 11.57 7.57 10.68
N ASP A 108 12.58 7.32 11.51
CA ASP A 108 13.82 6.66 11.09
C ASP A 108 13.59 5.21 10.68
N TRP A 109 12.79 4.47 11.44
CA TRP A 109 12.37 3.12 11.06
C TRP A 109 11.54 3.15 9.76
N PHE A 110 10.54 4.03 9.69
CA PHE A 110 9.62 4.11 8.55
C PHE A 110 10.31 4.59 7.26
N ALA A 111 11.40 5.36 7.38
CA ALA A 111 12.23 5.75 6.24
C ALA A 111 12.91 4.56 5.55
N ASN A 112 13.15 3.46 6.27
CA ASN A 112 13.75 2.24 5.74
C ASN A 112 12.72 1.14 5.45
N PHE A 113 11.44 1.40 5.74
CA PHE A 113 10.37 0.45 5.56
C PHE A 113 10.10 0.13 4.08
N ARG A 114 9.75 -1.13 3.83
CA ARG A 114 9.32 -1.70 2.56
C ARG A 114 8.13 -2.62 2.84
N LEU A 115 7.15 -2.64 1.94
CA LEU A 115 6.05 -3.60 2.06
C LEU A 115 6.62 -5.04 1.96
N PRO A 116 6.20 -5.95 2.87
CA PRO A 116 6.70 -7.32 2.89
C PRO A 116 6.23 -8.14 1.68
N ASP A 117 6.75 -9.35 1.54
CA ASP A 117 6.25 -10.32 0.54
C ASP A 117 4.76 -10.61 0.71
N TYR A 118 4.15 -11.13 -0.35
CA TYR A 118 2.75 -11.52 -0.40
C TYR A 118 2.60 -12.85 -1.13
N GLU A 119 1.51 -13.55 -0.83
CA GLU A 119 1.08 -14.75 -1.56
C GLU A 119 -0.10 -14.38 -2.44
N LEU A 120 -0.01 -14.65 -3.74
CA LEU A 120 -1.08 -14.38 -4.70
C LEU A 120 -1.37 -15.64 -5.52
N SER A 121 -2.59 -16.13 -5.41
CA SER A 121 -3.12 -17.22 -6.24
C SER A 121 -4.49 -16.83 -6.81
N SER A 122 -4.95 -17.56 -7.82
CA SER A 122 -6.32 -17.47 -8.33
C SER A 122 -7.00 -18.82 -8.22
N ARG A 123 -8.22 -18.82 -7.68
CA ARG A 123 -9.03 -20.01 -7.51
C ARG A 123 -10.51 -19.67 -7.72
N ASN A 124 -11.19 -20.45 -8.56
CA ASN A 124 -12.63 -20.30 -8.83
C ASN A 124 -13.04 -18.86 -9.21
N GLY A 125 -12.25 -18.17 -10.04
CA GLY A 125 -12.53 -16.79 -10.46
C GLY A 125 -12.26 -15.72 -9.40
N GLN A 126 -11.68 -16.08 -8.25
CA GLN A 126 -11.32 -15.16 -7.16
C GLN A 126 -9.82 -15.15 -6.92
N PHE A 127 -9.30 -14.03 -6.41
CA PHE A 127 -7.93 -13.96 -5.92
C PHE A 127 -7.86 -14.39 -4.45
N GLU A 128 -6.89 -15.24 -4.14
CA GLU A 128 -6.43 -15.49 -2.77
C GLU A 128 -5.13 -14.68 -2.60
N LEU A 129 -5.22 -13.56 -1.87
CA LEU A 129 -4.10 -12.64 -1.64
C LEU A 129 -3.86 -12.49 -0.14
N HIS A 130 -2.69 -12.93 0.31
CA HIS A 130 -2.31 -12.97 1.73
C HIS A 130 -1.00 -12.22 1.99
N PHE A 131 -0.93 -11.56 3.14
CA PHE A 131 0.23 -10.80 3.60
C PHE A 131 0.62 -11.30 4.98
N HIS A 132 1.72 -12.04 5.08
CA HIS A 132 2.23 -12.63 6.32
C HIS A 132 3.41 -11.83 6.86
N GLY A 133 3.56 -11.76 8.19
CA GLY A 133 4.70 -11.09 8.82
C GLY A 133 4.33 -10.35 10.11
N ARG A 134 5.21 -9.44 10.52
CA ARG A 134 4.97 -8.59 11.69
C ARG A 134 3.79 -7.69 11.43
N TRP A 135 3.00 -7.43 12.47
CA TRP A 135 1.83 -6.57 12.35
C TRP A 135 2.19 -5.15 11.90
N CYS A 136 3.33 -4.61 12.37
CA CYS A 136 3.85 -3.33 11.91
C CYS A 136 4.27 -3.32 10.44
N GLU A 137 4.39 -4.47 9.79
CA GLU A 137 4.72 -4.58 8.37
C GLU A 137 3.45 -4.84 7.55
N THR A 138 2.67 -5.85 7.92
CA THR A 138 1.50 -6.29 7.15
C THR A 138 0.34 -5.30 7.21
N THR A 139 0.24 -4.47 8.25
CA THR A 139 -0.85 -3.48 8.36
C THR A 139 -0.84 -2.44 7.23
N MET A 140 0.34 -2.19 6.64
CA MET A 140 0.52 -1.22 5.55
C MET A 140 0.06 -1.76 4.19
N TRP A 141 -0.25 -3.05 4.07
CA TRP A 141 -0.77 -3.63 2.82
C TRP A 141 -2.24 -3.30 2.55
N GLU A 142 -3.04 -3.02 3.58
CA GLU A 142 -4.51 -2.92 3.44
C GLU A 142 -4.93 -1.91 2.37
N ILE A 143 -4.46 -0.67 2.46
CA ILE A 143 -4.90 0.40 1.55
C ILE A 143 -4.27 0.25 0.15
N PRO A 144 -2.95 0.01 0.01
CA PRO A 144 -2.34 -0.24 -1.30
C PRO A 144 -2.99 -1.40 -2.05
N ALA A 145 -3.27 -2.52 -1.38
CA ALA A 145 -3.90 -3.67 -2.03
C ALA A 145 -5.31 -3.34 -2.53
N LEU A 146 -6.12 -2.65 -1.72
CA LEU A 146 -7.46 -2.22 -2.14
C LEU A 146 -7.41 -1.20 -3.28
N ALA A 147 -6.46 -0.26 -3.25
CA ALA A 147 -6.30 0.72 -4.31
C ALA A 147 -5.87 0.09 -5.64
N ILE A 148 -5.05 -0.96 -5.61
CA ILE A 148 -4.59 -1.67 -6.81
C ILE A 148 -5.74 -2.48 -7.46
N ILE A 149 -6.67 -2.99 -6.65
CA ILE A 149 -7.74 -3.87 -7.12
C ILE A 149 -8.98 -3.10 -7.61
N ASN A 150 -9.26 -1.92 -7.04
CA ASN A 150 -10.42 -1.09 -7.39
C ASN A 150 -10.15 -0.18 -8.60
#